data_AF-A0A2W6A8A0-F1
#
_entry.id   AF-A0A2W6A8A0-F1
#
_cell.length_a   1.000
_cell.length_b   1.000
_cell.length_c   1.000
_cell.angle_alpha   90.00
_cell.angle_beta   90.00
_cell.angle_gamma   90.00
#
_symmetry.space_group_name_H-M   'P 1'
#
loop_
_entity.id
_entity.type
_entity.pdbx_description
1 polymer ?
#
loop_
_entity_poly.entity_id
_entity_poly.type
_entity_poly.pdbx_seq_one_letter_code
_entity_poly.pdbx_strand_id
1 'polypeptide(L)'
;MPKRRERVAPPPRAGEWDLRYATSEAVTGWANVCAAAPTNSRTAWERITSDPRQRDARQHPLRGSLGSRLVNGTPMEQWQYEVTGAGRLWYCIDDAHRTVWLTDAVTGHPKVTE
;
A
#
# COMPACT_ATOMS: atom_id res chain seq x y z
N MET A 1 16.22 -6.92 -2.70
CA MET A 1 16.68 -7.06 -4.10
C MET A 1 15.82 -8.10 -4.80
N PRO A 2 15.41 -7.87 -6.05
CA PRO A 2 14.64 -8.85 -6.81
C PRO A 2 15.44 -10.14 -7.03
N LYS A 3 14.79 -11.29 -6.87
CA LYS A 3 15.42 -12.62 -7.04
C LYS A 3 15.08 -13.23 -8.39
N ARG A 4 15.94 -14.14 -8.84
CA ARG A 4 15.74 -14.91 -10.08
C ARG A 4 14.40 -15.65 -10.03
N ARG A 5 13.61 -15.55 -11.11
CA ARG A 5 12.24 -16.11 -11.27
C ARG A 5 11.13 -15.40 -10.50
N GLU A 6 11.39 -14.26 -9.85
CA GLU A 6 10.31 -13.43 -9.33
C GLU A 6 9.53 -12.75 -10.45
N ARG A 7 8.24 -12.48 -10.19
CA ARG A 7 7.39 -11.75 -11.12
C ARG A 7 7.88 -10.31 -11.23
N VAL A 8 7.97 -9.81 -12.47
CA VAL A 8 8.27 -8.40 -12.74
C VAL A 8 6.95 -7.64 -12.78
N ALA A 9 6.83 -6.59 -11.99
CA ALA A 9 5.67 -5.70 -12.06
C ALA A 9 5.75 -4.88 -13.37
N PRO A 10 4.64 -4.74 -14.12
CA PRO A 10 4.62 -3.84 -15.27
C PRO A 10 4.78 -2.38 -14.80
N PRO A 11 5.33 -1.49 -15.65
CA PRO A 11 5.30 -0.05 -15.36
C PRO A 11 3.85 0.46 -15.28
N PRO A 12 3.60 1.55 -14.54
CA PRO A 12 2.28 2.18 -14.49
C PRO A 12 1.86 2.66 -15.88
N ARG A 13 0.55 2.61 -16.18
CA ARG A 13 0.02 3.23 -17.40
C ARG A 13 0.04 4.76 -17.29
N ALA A 14 -0.14 5.44 -18.42
CA ALA A 14 -0.34 6.88 -18.42
C ALA A 14 -1.53 7.25 -17.51
N GLY A 15 -1.28 8.11 -16.53
CA GLY A 15 -2.32 8.52 -15.58
C GLY A 15 -2.51 7.58 -14.39
N GLU A 16 -1.78 6.47 -14.26
CA GLU A 16 -1.75 5.61 -13.06
C GLU A 16 -0.57 5.94 -12.13
N TRP A 17 -0.73 5.59 -10.86
CA TRP A 17 0.30 5.71 -9.84
C TRP A 17 1.19 4.47 -9.82
N ASP A 18 2.49 4.68 -9.57
CA ASP A 18 3.44 3.58 -9.41
C ASP A 18 3.42 3.07 -7.96
N LEU A 19 2.98 1.83 -7.72
CA LEU A 19 2.99 1.24 -6.37
C LEU A 19 4.32 0.51 -6.10
N ARG A 20 5.09 1.01 -5.15
CA ARG A 20 6.42 0.51 -4.78
C ARG A 20 6.53 0.22 -3.29
N TYR A 21 7.44 -0.67 -2.90
CA TYR A 21 7.71 -0.94 -1.49
C TYR A 21 8.58 0.15 -0.87
N ALA A 22 8.17 0.67 0.29
CA ALA A 22 9.03 1.52 1.12
C ALA A 22 9.84 0.73 2.16
N THR A 23 9.38 -0.45 2.55
CA THR A 23 9.96 -1.23 3.66
C THR A 23 10.09 -2.72 3.29
N SER A 24 10.98 -3.44 3.98
CA SER A 24 11.14 -4.90 3.77
C SER A 24 9.97 -5.68 4.37
N GLU A 25 9.38 -5.14 5.44
CA GLU A 25 8.16 -5.63 6.08
C GLU A 25 7.01 -5.62 5.09
N ALA A 26 6.82 -4.54 4.33
CA ALA A 26 5.80 -4.45 3.30
C ALA A 26 5.99 -5.49 2.17
N VAL A 27 7.24 -5.85 1.82
CA VAL A 27 7.50 -6.92 0.82
C VAL A 27 6.95 -8.25 1.31
N THR A 28 7.28 -8.62 2.55
CA THR A 28 6.86 -9.89 3.15
C THR A 28 5.35 -9.88 3.41
N GLY A 29 4.83 -8.78 3.95
CA GLY A 29 3.43 -8.56 4.23
C GLY A 29 2.55 -8.64 2.99
N TRP A 30 2.95 -7.98 1.90
CA TRP A 30 2.23 -8.03 0.64
C TRP A 30 2.15 -9.44 0.06
N ALA A 31 3.25 -10.20 0.11
CA ALA A 31 3.27 -11.58 -0.34
C ALA A 31 2.27 -12.44 0.47
N ASN A 32 2.21 -12.24 1.79
CA ASN A 32 1.26 -12.94 2.66
C ASN A 32 -0.19 -12.55 2.37
N VAL A 33 -0.47 -11.25 2.17
CA VAL A 33 -1.81 -10.76 1.80
C VAL A 33 -2.26 -11.32 0.45
N CYS A 34 -1.37 -11.34 -0.54
CA CYS A 34 -1.63 -11.94 -1.86
C CYS A 34 -1.92 -13.45 -1.77
N ALA A 35 -1.18 -14.17 -0.93
CA ALA A 35 -1.38 -15.61 -0.73
C ALA A 35 -2.73 -15.90 -0.03
N ALA A 36 -3.09 -15.09 0.96
CA ALA A 36 -4.32 -15.27 1.73
C ALA A 36 -5.58 -14.80 0.99
N ALA A 37 -5.49 -13.73 0.20
CA ALA A 37 -6.63 -13.09 -0.44
C ALA A 37 -6.29 -12.55 -1.85
N PRO A 38 -6.00 -13.41 -2.84
CA PRO A 38 -5.45 -13.00 -4.13
C PRO A 38 -6.36 -12.05 -4.91
N THR A 39 -7.67 -12.34 -5.00
CA THR A 39 -8.64 -11.49 -5.70
C THR A 39 -8.77 -10.12 -5.03
N ASN A 40 -8.88 -10.07 -3.71
CA ASN A 40 -9.00 -8.80 -2.98
C ASN A 40 -7.70 -7.99 -3.06
N SER A 41 -6.54 -8.66 -3.04
CA SER A 41 -5.24 -8.01 -3.21
C SER A 41 -5.13 -7.36 -4.58
N ARG A 42 -5.62 -8.03 -5.64
CA ARG A 42 -5.68 -7.46 -6.98
C ARG A 42 -6.57 -6.21 -7.01
N THR A 43 -7.76 -6.28 -6.45
CA THR A 43 -8.68 -5.13 -6.37
C THR A 43 -8.06 -3.96 -5.59
N ALA A 44 -7.40 -4.24 -4.46
CA ALA A 44 -6.72 -3.23 -3.66
C ALA A 44 -5.61 -2.52 -4.46
N TRP A 45 -4.79 -3.31 -5.18
CA TRP A 45 -3.76 -2.77 -6.08
C TRP A 45 -4.38 -1.83 -7.12
N GLU A 46 -5.42 -2.28 -7.85
CA GLU A 46 -6.06 -1.49 -8.89
C GLU A 46 -6.67 -0.19 -8.37
N ARG A 47 -7.32 -0.24 -7.19
CA ARG A 47 -7.89 0.93 -6.53
C ARG A 47 -6.82 1.95 -6.19
N ILE A 48 -5.79 1.53 -5.46
CA ILE A 48 -4.69 2.39 -5.02
C ILE A 48 -3.95 3.00 -6.21
N THR A 49 -3.66 2.22 -7.26
CA THR A 49 -2.92 2.73 -8.42
C THR A 49 -3.78 3.63 -9.32
N SER A 50 -5.11 3.50 -9.28
CA SER A 50 -6.01 4.39 -10.01
C SER A 50 -6.19 5.75 -9.33
N ASP A 51 -6.48 5.75 -8.03
CA ASP A 51 -6.63 6.95 -7.21
C ASP A 51 -6.32 6.62 -5.74
N PRO A 52 -5.11 6.94 -5.25
CA PRO A 52 -4.70 6.63 -3.89
C PRO A 52 -5.41 7.51 -2.85
N ARG A 53 -6.11 8.58 -3.26
CA ARG A 53 -6.90 9.46 -2.38
C ARG A 53 -8.40 9.27 -2.54
N GLN A 54 -8.86 8.25 -3.29
CA GLN A 54 -10.27 7.90 -3.33
C GLN A 54 -10.72 7.54 -1.91
N ARG A 55 -11.65 8.31 -1.36
CA ARG A 55 -12.10 8.14 0.03
C ARG A 55 -13.40 7.36 0.10
N ASP A 56 -13.37 6.24 0.81
CA ASP A 56 -14.54 5.43 1.12
C ASP A 56 -14.37 4.68 2.47
N ALA A 57 -15.25 3.71 2.74
CA ALA A 57 -15.19 2.92 3.96
C ALA A 57 -13.89 2.09 4.09
N ARG A 58 -13.31 1.66 2.98
CA ARG A 58 -12.11 0.82 2.94
C ARG A 58 -10.84 1.65 2.76
N GLN A 59 -10.92 2.80 2.10
CA GLN A 59 -9.78 3.63 1.76
C GLN A 59 -9.90 5.02 2.39
N HIS A 60 -9.01 5.34 3.33
CA HIS A 60 -9.05 6.61 4.05
C HIS A 60 -7.70 6.95 4.68
N PRO A 61 -7.43 8.24 4.97
CA PRO A 61 -6.20 8.65 5.63
C PRO A 61 -6.18 8.14 7.07
N LEU A 62 -4.99 7.74 7.53
CA LEU A 62 -4.74 7.54 8.96
C LEU A 62 -4.73 8.90 9.68
N ARG A 63 -4.87 8.88 11.00
CA ARG A 63 -5.01 10.09 11.83
C ARG A 63 -3.98 10.11 12.96
N GLY A 64 -3.84 11.27 13.60
CA GLY A 64 -2.91 11.45 14.71
C GLY A 64 -1.47 11.19 14.29
N SER A 65 -0.71 10.51 15.16
CA SER A 65 0.69 10.16 14.91
C SER A 65 0.90 9.22 13.72
N LEU A 66 -0.14 8.49 13.30
CA LEU A 66 -0.07 7.58 12.15
C LEU A 66 -0.40 8.26 10.82
N GLY A 67 -0.96 9.47 10.83
CA GLY A 67 -1.42 10.17 9.63
C GLY A 67 -0.29 10.68 8.73
N SER A 68 0.95 10.70 9.22
CA SER A 68 2.15 11.04 8.45
C SER A 68 3.25 10.04 8.73
N ARG A 69 4.07 9.75 7.71
CA ARG A 69 5.23 8.87 7.84
C ARG A 69 6.38 9.38 6.98
N LEU A 70 7.59 9.24 7.50
CA LEU A 70 8.81 9.57 6.77
C LEU A 70 9.13 8.46 5.77
N VAL A 71 9.15 8.78 4.48
CA VAL A 71 9.59 7.88 3.41
C VAL A 71 10.67 8.60 2.62
N ASN A 72 11.85 7.97 2.48
CA ASN A 72 13.01 8.56 1.81
C ASN A 72 13.41 9.95 2.35
N GLY A 73 13.22 10.20 3.64
CA GLY A 73 13.53 11.49 4.28
C GLY A 73 12.47 12.58 4.08
N THR A 74 11.35 12.27 3.41
CA THR A 74 10.24 13.20 3.21
C THR A 74 9.02 12.76 4.02
N PRO A 75 8.41 13.66 4.84
CA PRO A 75 7.16 13.35 5.51
C PRO A 75 6.03 13.34 4.47
N MET A 76 5.30 12.23 4.41
CA MET A 76 4.20 12.03 3.48
C MET A 76 2.95 11.63 4.25
N GLU A 77 1.77 12.02 3.76
CA GLU A 77 0.53 11.54 4.33
C GLU A 77 0.43 10.02 4.20
N GLN A 78 -0.09 9.36 5.23
CA GLN A 78 -0.24 7.91 5.26
C GLN A 78 -1.71 7.53 5.25
N TRP A 79 -2.03 6.60 4.37
CA TRP A 79 -3.36 6.11 4.10
C TRP A 79 -3.46 4.63 4.39
N GLN A 80 -4.69 4.18 4.60
CA GLN A 80 -5.03 2.78 4.78
C GLN A 80 -6.00 2.33 3.68
N TYR A 81 -5.82 1.09 3.22
CA TYR A 81 -6.80 0.34 2.43
C TYR A 81 -7.17 -0.96 3.13
N GLU A 82 -8.47 -1.24 3.26
CA GLU A 82 -9.01 -2.49 3.78
C GLU A 82 -9.15 -3.54 2.68
N VAL A 83 -8.25 -4.54 2.69
CA VAL A 83 -8.24 -5.63 1.71
C VAL A 83 -9.35 -6.65 2.02
N THR A 84 -9.47 -7.00 3.30
CA THR A 84 -10.53 -7.87 3.85
C THR A 84 -10.96 -7.29 5.19
N GLY A 85 -12.00 -7.85 5.83
CA GLY A 85 -12.45 -7.39 7.16
C GLY A 85 -11.31 -7.15 8.14
N ALA A 86 -10.28 -8.01 8.13
CA ALA A 86 -9.08 -7.87 8.97
C ALA A 86 -7.83 -7.38 8.23
N GLY A 87 -7.64 -7.71 6.95
CA GLY A 87 -6.41 -7.36 6.22
C GLY A 87 -6.32 -5.87 5.89
N ARG A 88 -5.13 -5.28 6.06
CA ARG A 88 -4.87 -3.85 5.82
C ARG A 88 -3.60 -3.64 5.00
N LEU A 89 -3.62 -2.65 4.12
CA LEU A 89 -2.43 -2.06 3.51
C LEU A 89 -2.29 -0.64 4.05
N TRP A 90 -1.08 -0.26 4.42
CA TRP A 90 -0.74 1.14 4.68
C TRP A 90 0.22 1.63 3.61
N TYR A 91 0.01 2.86 3.16
CA TYR A 91 0.83 3.46 2.12
C TYR A 91 0.96 4.97 2.26
N CYS A 92 2.04 5.52 1.72
CA CYS A 92 2.27 6.95 1.61
C CYS A 92 2.17 7.41 0.15
N ILE A 93 1.80 8.67 -0.06
CA ILE A 93 1.59 9.24 -1.40
C ILE A 93 2.68 10.26 -1.69
N ASP A 94 3.41 10.06 -2.78
CA ASP A 94 4.46 10.95 -3.29
C ASP A 94 3.97 11.59 -4.60
N ASP A 95 3.38 12.78 -4.49
CA ASP A 95 2.86 13.52 -5.64
C ASP A 95 3.95 13.92 -6.64
N ALA A 96 5.15 14.24 -6.14
CA ALA A 96 6.25 14.71 -6.97
C ALA A 96 6.70 13.65 -7.98
N HIS A 97 6.67 12.38 -7.57
CA HIS A 97 7.06 11.23 -8.40
C HIS A 97 5.88 10.38 -8.87
N ARG A 98 4.65 10.77 -8.53
CA ARG A 98 3.42 10.01 -8.80
C ARG A 98 3.53 8.54 -8.36
N THR A 99 4.11 8.35 -7.18
CA THR A 99 4.43 7.05 -6.60
C THR A 99 3.62 6.86 -5.32
N VAL A 100 3.09 5.66 -5.13
CA VAL A 100 2.54 5.21 -3.86
C VAL A 100 3.57 4.28 -3.22
N TRP A 101 3.94 4.59 -2.00
CA TRP A 101 4.89 3.82 -1.22
C TRP A 101 4.16 2.91 -0.25
N LEU A 102 4.12 1.61 -0.51
CA LEU A 102 3.57 0.61 0.43
C LEU A 102 4.49 0.52 1.65
N THR A 103 3.97 0.96 2.80
CA THR A 103 4.72 1.08 4.06
C THR A 103 4.49 -0.10 4.99
N ASP A 104 3.32 -0.74 4.89
CA ASP A 104 2.97 -1.97 5.61
C ASP A 104 1.86 -2.76 4.89
N ALA A 105 1.79 -4.06 5.13
CA ALA A 105 0.75 -4.95 4.62
C ALA A 105 0.54 -6.13 5.58
N VAL A 106 -0.68 -6.29 6.08
CA VAL A 106 -0.98 -7.32 7.10
C VAL A 106 -2.26 -8.09 6.75
N THR A 107 -2.27 -9.39 7.08
CA THR A 107 -3.43 -10.27 6.88
C THR A 107 -4.48 -10.18 8.00
N GLY A 108 -4.10 -9.63 9.16
CA GLY A 108 -4.98 -9.39 10.32
C GLY A 108 -5.01 -7.91 10.70
N HIS A 109 -5.85 -7.55 11.69
CA HIS A 109 -5.94 -6.17 12.16
C HIS A 109 -4.60 -5.71 12.75
N PRO A 110 -4.03 -4.57 12.29
CA PRO A 110 -2.88 -3.98 12.95
C PRO A 110 -3.26 -3.58 14.38
N LYS A 111 -2.51 -4.09 15.37
CA LYS A 111 -2.69 -3.74 16.80
C LYS A 111 -2.49 -2.25 17.09
N VAL A 112 -1.84 -1.53 16.18
CA VAL A 112 -1.45 -0.11 16.35
C VAL A 112 -2.59 0.85 16.04
N THR A 113 -3.69 0.37 15.45
CA THR A 113 -4.90 1.16 15.16
C THR A 113 -6.08 0.88 16.10
N GLU A 114 -5.89 0.05 17.13
CA GLU A 114 -6.84 -0.11 18.25
C GLU A 114 -6.73 1.04 19.25
#